data_AF-A0A9D1G9B2-F1
#
_entry.id   AF-A0A9D1G9B2-F1
#
_cell.length_a   1.000
_cell.length_b   1.000
_cell.length_c   1.000
_cell.angle_alpha   90.00
_cell.angle_beta   90.00
_cell.angle_gamma   90.00
#
_symmetry.space_group_name_H-M   'P 1'
#
loop_
_entity.id
_entity.type
_entity.pdbx_description
1 polymer ?
#
loop_
_entity_poly.entity_id
_entity_poly.type
_entity_poly.pdbx_seq_one_letter_code
_entity_poly.pdbx_strand_id
1 'polypeptide(L)'
;KKRYGDPNTITKQSFEMSGIPFDEYIYVDNSNKEHIAEYISRADCVNLFGGHLPTANKFINELNLKELLKNYNGVIIGASGGAMNMAEKVYCIPEVEGEHKDKSFKRILNGLGLTNINIIPHYKLFEKKVFSDKIRMLEDILLPDSKKIPMIALPDRSYIIQQEDKIEIFGEAYLLENGKIKQINKNKLKGETIMRLILNGGGSGEDVKESYELFAKEVNGGSVMYIPLAWNHGPCGECIHWFKGEMAPFGITDVDLITDAKQITKEKLKKVSGVFIGGGNTYKLLKYLKETPAFENLKEYIENGGLVMGSSAGALIWGRSIDSCKDDGLGIKSICDQNLVNLQDTTGFDMLNGYSLLVHYKKEEEQISATEQRVKRLLKEGYKLVCLPEETSLWINGNQAKIIGPKPAEIYDGHEKQTVQTNEDVLCR
;
A
#
# COMPACT_ATOMS: atom_id res chain seq x y z
N LYS A 1 5.03 -10.85 20.36
CA LYS A 1 3.57 -10.55 20.48
C LYS A 1 3.26 -9.03 20.52
N LYS A 2 3.99 -8.17 19.79
CA LYS A 2 3.64 -6.76 19.58
C LYS A 2 4.04 -6.39 18.15
N ARG A 3 3.17 -6.69 17.17
CA ARG A 3 3.41 -6.32 15.75
C ARG A 3 2.21 -5.67 15.07
N TYR A 4 1.07 -5.61 15.75
CA TYR A 4 -0.10 -4.86 15.33
C TYR A 4 -0.53 -4.04 16.55
N GLY A 5 -1.01 -2.81 16.34
CA GLY A 5 -1.63 -2.00 17.40
C GLY A 5 -2.77 -2.77 18.06
N ASP A 6 -3.36 -2.21 19.12
CA ASP A 6 -4.57 -2.78 19.69
C ASP A 6 -5.60 -3.00 18.56
N PRO A 7 -6.01 -4.25 18.24
CA PRO A 7 -6.95 -4.54 17.15
C PRO A 7 -8.24 -3.71 17.25
N ASN A 8 -8.58 -3.31 18.47
CA ASN A 8 -9.70 -2.42 18.80
C ASN A 8 -9.56 -1.04 18.15
N THR A 9 -8.36 -0.47 18.19
CA THR A 9 -8.09 0.88 17.63
C THR A 9 -8.14 0.85 16.11
N ILE A 10 -7.55 -0.16 15.49
CA ILE A 10 -7.45 -0.28 14.03
C ILE A 10 -8.84 -0.45 13.41
N THR A 11 -9.69 -1.28 14.02
CA THR A 11 -11.03 -1.55 13.49
C THR A 11 -11.93 -0.33 13.59
N LYS A 12 -11.92 0.34 14.76
CA LYS A 12 -12.66 1.60 14.96
C LYS A 12 -12.22 2.66 13.95
N GLN A 13 -10.91 2.88 13.82
CA GLN A 13 -10.34 3.83 12.85
C GLN A 13 -10.73 3.48 11.41
N SER A 14 -10.76 2.19 11.05
CA SER A 14 -11.14 1.76 9.69
C SER A 14 -12.58 2.12 9.34
N PHE A 15 -13.51 1.94 10.29
CA PHE A 15 -14.91 2.34 10.10
C PHE A 15 -15.07 3.87 10.02
N GLU A 16 -14.40 4.62 10.89
CA GLU A 16 -14.39 6.08 10.85
C GLU A 16 -13.83 6.62 9.52
N MET A 17 -12.70 6.09 9.06
CA MET A 17 -12.10 6.43 7.76
C MET A 17 -13.01 6.09 6.58
N SER A 18 -13.87 5.08 6.73
CA SER A 18 -14.86 4.69 5.72
C SER A 18 -16.14 5.54 5.77
N GLY A 19 -16.21 6.53 6.68
CA GLY A 19 -17.39 7.37 6.85
C GLY A 19 -18.56 6.66 7.55
N ILE A 20 -18.28 5.59 8.30
CA ILE A 20 -19.27 4.78 9.03
C ILE A 20 -18.95 4.82 10.54
N PRO A 21 -19.12 5.96 11.23
CA PRO A 21 -18.89 6.01 12.66
C PRO A 21 -19.96 5.20 13.41
N PHE A 22 -19.55 4.52 14.50
CA PHE A 22 -20.47 3.93 15.46
C PHE A 22 -20.44 4.71 16.77
N ASP A 23 -21.60 4.86 17.42
CA ASP A 23 -21.72 5.54 18.71
C ASP A 23 -21.05 4.75 19.85
N GLU A 24 -21.04 3.42 19.75
CA GLU A 24 -20.48 2.52 20.74
C GLU A 24 -19.70 1.36 20.07
N TYR A 25 -18.58 0.97 20.67
CA TYR A 25 -17.79 -0.19 20.25
C TYR A 25 -17.62 -1.12 21.46
N ILE A 26 -18.23 -2.30 21.40
CA ILE A 26 -18.18 -3.30 22.47
C ILE A 26 -17.26 -4.44 22.02
N TYR A 27 -16.19 -4.65 22.76
CA TYR A 27 -15.31 -5.80 22.56
C TYR A 27 -15.71 -6.93 23.49
N VAL A 28 -15.86 -8.15 22.96
CA VAL A 28 -16.28 -9.32 23.75
C VAL A 28 -15.12 -10.28 23.95
N ASP A 29 -14.81 -10.58 25.20
CA ASP A 29 -13.83 -11.58 25.60
C ASP A 29 -14.28 -12.36 26.85
N ASN A 30 -13.37 -13.10 27.49
CA ASN A 30 -13.71 -13.89 28.67
C ASN A 30 -14.15 -13.07 29.90
N SER A 31 -13.87 -11.78 29.95
CA SER A 31 -14.19 -10.90 31.08
C SER A 31 -15.62 -10.35 31.04
N ASN A 32 -16.30 -10.42 29.89
CA ASN A 32 -17.63 -9.84 29.70
C ASN A 32 -18.58 -10.71 28.83
N LYS A 33 -18.18 -11.95 28.52
CA LYS A 33 -18.92 -12.86 27.63
C LYS A 33 -20.33 -13.21 28.10
N GLU A 34 -20.58 -13.15 29.39
CA GLU A 34 -21.89 -13.39 30.00
C GLU A 34 -22.96 -12.39 29.52
N HIS A 35 -22.55 -11.20 29.07
CA HIS A 35 -23.43 -10.16 28.54
C HIS A 35 -23.68 -10.26 27.03
N ILE A 36 -23.17 -11.29 26.34
CA ILE A 36 -23.22 -11.40 24.88
C ILE A 36 -24.64 -11.29 24.28
N ALA A 37 -25.64 -11.88 24.95
CA ALA A 37 -27.03 -11.82 24.48
C ALA A 37 -27.59 -10.38 24.53
N GLU A 38 -27.23 -9.62 25.56
CA GLU A 38 -27.60 -8.21 25.69
C GLU A 38 -26.92 -7.39 24.58
N TYR A 39 -25.61 -7.59 24.38
CA TYR A 39 -24.83 -6.88 23.36
C TYR A 39 -25.36 -7.12 21.95
N ILE A 40 -25.66 -8.38 21.59
CA ILE A 40 -26.22 -8.71 20.27
C ILE A 40 -27.59 -8.06 20.08
N SER A 41 -28.44 -8.01 21.12
CA SER A 41 -29.80 -7.49 20.97
C SER A 41 -29.88 -6.00 20.64
N ARG A 42 -28.83 -5.23 20.94
CA ARG A 42 -28.73 -3.78 20.65
C ARG A 42 -27.70 -3.42 19.57
N ALA A 43 -26.99 -4.39 19.00
CA ALA A 43 -25.94 -4.12 18.03
C ALA A 43 -26.48 -3.95 16.61
N ASP A 44 -26.11 -2.87 15.93
CA ASP A 44 -26.38 -2.70 14.49
C ASP A 44 -25.41 -3.50 13.61
N CYS A 45 -24.22 -3.79 14.14
CA CYS A 45 -23.19 -4.57 13.48
C CYS A 45 -22.49 -5.52 14.44
N VAL A 46 -22.28 -6.78 14.02
CA VAL A 46 -21.46 -7.78 14.70
C VAL A 46 -20.21 -8.06 13.87
N ASN A 47 -19.02 -7.80 14.42
CA ASN A 47 -17.76 -8.06 13.74
C ASN A 47 -17.04 -9.29 14.33
N LEU A 48 -16.88 -10.34 13.51
CA LEU A 48 -16.15 -11.55 13.85
C LEU A 48 -14.69 -11.42 13.41
N PHE A 49 -13.81 -11.17 14.37
CA PHE A 49 -12.39 -10.97 14.12
C PHE A 49 -11.65 -12.22 13.64
N GLY A 50 -10.54 -11.98 12.93
CA GLY A 50 -9.61 -13.01 12.52
C GLY A 50 -8.77 -13.56 13.69
N GLY A 51 -8.04 -14.64 13.43
CA GLY A 51 -7.20 -15.30 14.41
C GLY A 51 -7.08 -16.79 14.10
N HIS A 52 -6.44 -17.52 15.02
CA HIS A 52 -6.31 -18.97 14.89
C HIS A 52 -7.69 -19.65 14.87
N LEU A 53 -8.05 -20.25 13.74
CA LEU A 53 -9.40 -20.69 13.44
C LEU A 53 -9.99 -21.68 14.47
N PRO A 54 -9.30 -22.76 14.88
CA PRO A 54 -9.81 -23.65 15.92
C PRO A 54 -10.11 -22.96 17.26
N THR A 55 -9.26 -22.02 17.66
CA THR A 55 -9.42 -21.28 18.93
C THR A 55 -10.63 -20.35 18.84
N ALA A 56 -10.76 -19.61 17.74
CA ALA A 56 -11.91 -18.74 17.50
C ALA A 56 -13.21 -19.54 17.40
N ASN A 57 -13.21 -20.68 16.68
CA ASN A 57 -14.36 -21.57 16.56
C ASN A 57 -14.81 -22.11 17.92
N LYS A 58 -13.88 -22.47 18.81
CA LYS A 58 -14.23 -22.90 20.16
C LYS A 58 -14.93 -21.78 20.93
N PHE A 59 -14.39 -20.56 20.89
CA PHE A 59 -14.92 -19.42 21.62
C PHE A 59 -16.33 -19.02 21.15
N ILE A 60 -16.59 -18.94 19.85
CA ILE A 60 -17.93 -18.60 19.33
C ILE A 60 -19.00 -19.66 19.69
N ASN A 61 -18.58 -20.93 19.82
CA ASN A 61 -19.46 -22.01 20.25
C ASN A 61 -19.72 -21.93 21.78
N GLU A 62 -18.71 -21.61 22.59
CA GLU A 62 -18.89 -21.36 24.04
C GLU A 62 -19.88 -20.21 24.31
N LEU A 63 -19.90 -19.20 23.43
CA LEU A 63 -20.83 -18.07 23.49
C LEU A 63 -22.24 -18.39 22.99
N ASN A 64 -22.47 -19.60 22.44
CA ASN A 64 -23.72 -19.97 21.78
C ASN A 64 -24.15 -18.99 20.66
N LEU A 65 -23.17 -18.41 19.94
CA LEU A 65 -23.43 -17.35 18.95
C LEU A 65 -24.34 -17.82 17.81
N LYS A 66 -24.30 -19.11 17.46
CA LYS A 66 -25.17 -19.68 16.42
C LYS A 66 -26.65 -19.43 16.72
N GLU A 67 -27.09 -19.65 17.95
CA GLU A 67 -28.49 -19.44 18.33
C GLU A 67 -28.81 -17.96 18.50
N LEU A 68 -27.88 -17.17 19.05
CA LEU A 68 -28.08 -15.73 19.25
C LEU A 68 -28.17 -14.96 17.93
N LEU A 69 -27.44 -15.36 16.90
CA LEU A 69 -27.41 -14.69 15.60
C LEU A 69 -28.50 -15.17 14.64
N LYS A 70 -29.25 -16.22 14.98
CA LYS A 70 -30.27 -16.82 14.10
C LYS A 70 -31.36 -15.85 13.65
N ASN A 71 -31.74 -14.91 14.52
CA ASN A 71 -32.77 -13.90 14.26
C ASN A 71 -32.18 -12.48 14.29
N TYR A 72 -30.86 -12.35 14.11
CA TYR A 72 -30.19 -11.06 14.10
C TYR A 72 -30.44 -10.36 12.77
N ASN A 73 -30.91 -9.11 12.82
CA ASN A 73 -31.29 -8.34 11.63
C ASN A 73 -30.26 -7.28 11.22
N GLY A 74 -29.16 -7.14 11.97
CA GLY A 74 -28.08 -6.22 11.64
C GLY A 74 -27.05 -6.80 10.67
N VAL A 75 -25.95 -6.09 10.46
CA VAL A 75 -24.87 -6.52 9.56
C VAL A 75 -23.88 -7.40 10.32
N ILE A 76 -23.52 -8.55 9.77
CA ILE A 76 -22.44 -9.38 10.33
C ILE A 76 -21.23 -9.32 9.40
N ILE A 77 -20.10 -8.86 9.91
CA ILE A 77 -18.83 -8.75 9.18
C ILE A 77 -17.87 -9.80 9.72
N GLY A 78 -17.18 -10.49 8.83
CA GLY A 78 -16.18 -11.49 9.19
C GLY A 78 -14.84 -11.16 8.57
N ALA A 79 -13.77 -11.31 9.35
CA ALA A 79 -12.39 -11.19 8.86
C ALA A 79 -11.64 -12.50 9.07
N SER A 80 -10.97 -13.01 8.01
CA SER A 80 -10.12 -14.21 8.09
C SER A 80 -10.84 -15.38 8.78
N GLY A 81 -10.30 -15.94 9.88
CA GLY A 81 -10.95 -17.01 10.65
C GLY A 81 -12.37 -16.68 11.15
N GLY A 82 -12.70 -15.41 11.41
CA GLY A 82 -14.06 -14.99 11.76
C GLY A 82 -15.05 -15.15 10.60
N ALA A 83 -14.63 -14.82 9.37
CA ALA A 83 -15.43 -15.06 8.16
C ALA A 83 -15.61 -16.55 7.88
N MET A 84 -14.54 -17.35 8.03
CA MET A 84 -14.62 -18.80 7.85
C MET A 84 -15.65 -19.44 8.79
N ASN A 85 -15.72 -18.97 10.04
CA ASN A 85 -16.66 -19.46 11.05
C ASN A 85 -18.14 -19.13 10.77
N MET A 86 -18.44 -18.25 9.82
CA MET A 86 -19.82 -17.98 9.41
C MET A 86 -20.46 -19.16 8.68
N ALA A 87 -19.65 -20.05 8.09
CA ALA A 87 -20.14 -21.23 7.39
C ALA A 87 -20.86 -22.21 8.33
N GLU A 88 -21.82 -22.99 7.82
CA GLU A 88 -22.46 -24.06 8.61
C GLU A 88 -21.44 -25.16 8.97
N LYS A 89 -20.71 -25.64 7.96
CA LYS A 89 -19.55 -26.50 8.10
C LYS A 89 -18.34 -25.69 7.71
N VAL A 90 -17.38 -25.57 8.63
CA VAL A 90 -16.19 -24.74 8.48
C VAL A 90 -15.03 -25.63 8.08
N TYR A 91 -14.45 -25.41 6.91
CA TYR A 91 -13.20 -26.03 6.52
C TYR A 91 -12.04 -25.45 7.34
N CYS A 92 -11.39 -26.29 8.14
CA CYS A 92 -10.26 -25.91 8.97
C CYS A 92 -8.94 -26.24 8.25
N ILE A 93 -8.29 -25.19 7.75
CA ILE A 93 -7.00 -25.27 7.06
C ILE A 93 -5.91 -25.63 8.08
N PRO A 94 -5.00 -26.59 7.80
CA PRO A 94 -3.81 -26.79 8.63
C PRO A 94 -2.84 -25.62 8.44
N GLU A 95 -2.81 -24.68 9.37
CA GLU A 95 -1.97 -23.49 9.27
C GLU A 95 -0.60 -23.70 9.92
N VAL A 96 -0.46 -24.63 10.85
CA VAL A 96 0.78 -24.84 11.61
C VAL A 96 1.48 -26.13 11.18
N GLU A 97 2.81 -26.13 11.21
CA GLU A 97 3.63 -27.30 10.93
C GLU A 97 3.19 -28.49 11.82
N GLY A 98 2.90 -29.63 11.19
CA GLY A 98 2.47 -30.85 11.89
C GLY A 98 0.95 -31.03 12.00
N GLU A 99 0.14 -29.98 11.87
CA GLU A 99 -1.34 -30.10 11.90
C GLU A 99 -1.87 -30.97 10.77
N HIS A 100 -1.19 -31.01 9.63
CA HIS A 100 -1.57 -31.87 8.51
C HIS A 100 -1.32 -33.35 8.75
N LYS A 101 -0.51 -33.71 9.76
CA LYS A 101 -0.22 -35.09 10.15
C LYS A 101 -0.97 -35.53 11.39
N ASP A 102 -1.40 -34.58 12.21
CA ASP A 102 -2.10 -34.87 13.45
C ASP A 102 -3.48 -35.49 13.15
N LYS A 103 -3.65 -36.76 13.52
CA LYS A 103 -4.91 -37.49 13.34
C LYS A 103 -6.06 -36.93 14.18
N SER A 104 -5.76 -36.15 15.22
CA SER A 104 -6.75 -35.47 16.04
C SER A 104 -7.20 -34.13 15.44
N PHE A 105 -6.45 -33.60 14.46
CA PHE A 105 -6.79 -32.35 13.80
C PHE A 105 -8.06 -32.53 12.95
N LYS A 106 -9.08 -31.74 13.27
CA LYS A 106 -10.37 -31.80 12.56
C LYS A 106 -10.38 -30.82 11.40
N ARG A 107 -10.39 -31.36 10.18
CA ARG A 107 -10.54 -30.60 8.92
C ARG A 107 -11.89 -29.94 8.73
N ILE A 108 -12.92 -30.40 9.44
CA ILE A 108 -14.28 -29.85 9.36
C ILE A 108 -14.78 -29.59 10.77
N LEU A 109 -15.15 -28.35 11.04
CA LEU A 109 -15.73 -27.89 12.30
C LEU A 109 -17.20 -27.48 12.08
N ASN A 110 -17.96 -27.34 13.17
CA ASN A 110 -19.29 -26.73 13.12
C ASN A 110 -19.14 -25.21 13.31
N GLY A 111 -19.69 -24.43 12.40
CA GLY A 111 -19.71 -22.97 12.50
C GLY A 111 -21.09 -22.42 12.81
N LEU A 112 -21.28 -21.14 12.53
CA LEU A 112 -22.48 -20.40 12.88
C LEU A 112 -23.68 -20.73 11.99
N GLY A 113 -23.46 -21.24 10.78
CA GLY A 113 -24.55 -21.54 9.85
C GLY A 113 -25.26 -20.31 9.31
N LEU A 114 -24.54 -19.20 9.17
CA LEU A 114 -25.01 -17.98 8.51
C LEU A 114 -24.89 -18.08 6.98
N THR A 115 -24.00 -18.95 6.50
CA THR A 115 -23.81 -19.23 5.07
C THR A 115 -23.39 -20.69 4.85
N ASN A 116 -23.51 -21.15 3.60
CA ASN A 116 -22.95 -22.44 3.14
C ASN A 116 -21.61 -22.25 2.40
N ILE A 117 -21.16 -21.00 2.23
CA ILE A 117 -19.92 -20.69 1.53
C ILE A 117 -18.75 -20.96 2.47
N ASN A 118 -17.87 -21.87 2.06
CA ASN A 118 -16.55 -22.01 2.66
C ASN A 118 -15.56 -21.14 1.91
N ILE A 119 -14.68 -20.45 2.65
CA ILE A 119 -13.65 -19.60 2.06
C ILE A 119 -12.25 -20.05 2.46
N ILE A 120 -11.26 -19.74 1.62
CA ILE A 120 -9.85 -19.77 1.96
C ILE A 120 -9.36 -18.32 1.91
N PRO A 121 -9.31 -17.61 3.05
CA PRO A 121 -8.78 -16.26 3.10
C PRO A 121 -7.26 -16.29 2.84
N HIS A 122 -6.67 -15.16 2.46
CA HIS A 122 -5.23 -15.05 2.21
C HIS A 122 -4.69 -16.10 1.20
N TYR A 123 -5.49 -16.45 0.19
CA TYR A 123 -5.22 -17.59 -0.70
C TYR A 123 -3.79 -17.63 -1.25
N LYS A 124 -3.21 -16.48 -1.60
CA LYS A 124 -1.84 -16.38 -2.14
C LYS A 124 -0.75 -16.87 -1.17
N LEU A 125 -0.99 -16.80 0.14
CA LEU A 125 -0.09 -17.37 1.14
C LEU A 125 -0.15 -18.91 1.10
N PHE A 126 -1.35 -19.47 1.01
CA PHE A 126 -1.56 -20.92 0.97
C PHE A 126 -1.14 -21.53 -0.37
N GLU A 127 -1.34 -20.82 -1.48
CA GLU A 127 -0.90 -21.22 -2.82
C GLU A 127 0.60 -21.51 -2.88
N LYS A 128 1.42 -20.72 -2.16
CA LYS A 128 2.89 -20.84 -2.16
C LYS A 128 3.43 -21.68 -1.01
N LYS A 129 2.57 -22.13 -0.10
CA LYS A 129 3.02 -22.75 1.15
C LYS A 129 3.47 -24.19 0.93
N VAL A 130 4.69 -24.46 1.37
CA VAL A 130 5.29 -25.79 1.43
C VAL A 130 5.78 -26.05 2.85
N PHE A 131 5.38 -27.17 3.43
CA PHE A 131 5.78 -27.60 4.78
C PHE A 131 7.21 -28.16 4.77
N SER A 132 7.81 -28.30 5.96
CA SER A 132 9.19 -28.80 6.12
C SER A 132 9.43 -30.19 5.53
N ASP A 133 8.37 -31.00 5.46
CA ASP A 133 8.35 -32.34 4.91
C ASP A 133 8.03 -32.39 3.40
N LYS A 134 8.05 -31.24 2.73
CA LYS A 134 7.79 -31.05 1.29
C LYS A 134 6.33 -31.25 0.87
N ILE A 135 5.38 -31.36 1.80
CA ILE A 135 3.96 -31.34 1.48
C ILE A 135 3.57 -29.92 1.03
N ARG A 136 2.92 -29.80 -0.13
CA ARG A 136 2.44 -28.53 -0.67
C ARG A 136 1.00 -28.32 -0.25
N MET A 137 0.73 -27.14 0.31
CA MET A 137 -0.60 -26.81 0.82
C MET A 137 -1.68 -26.89 -0.25
N LEU A 138 -1.43 -26.33 -1.44
CA LEU A 138 -2.43 -26.29 -2.49
C LEU A 138 -2.68 -27.66 -3.10
N GLU A 139 -1.63 -28.30 -3.63
CA GLU A 139 -1.76 -29.52 -4.41
C GLU A 139 -2.03 -30.75 -3.57
N ASP A 140 -1.41 -30.84 -2.39
CA ASP A 140 -1.42 -32.07 -1.59
C ASP A 140 -2.47 -32.02 -0.46
N ILE A 141 -3.07 -30.85 -0.16
CA ILE A 141 -4.09 -30.69 0.88
C ILE A 141 -5.38 -30.05 0.33
N LEU A 142 -5.34 -28.79 -0.10
CA LEU A 142 -6.54 -28.03 -0.46
C LEU A 142 -7.28 -28.63 -1.66
N LEU A 143 -6.58 -29.04 -2.72
CA LEU A 143 -7.21 -29.66 -3.89
C LEU A 143 -7.82 -31.04 -3.56
N PRO A 144 -7.14 -31.96 -2.87
CA PRO A 144 -7.76 -33.19 -2.37
C PRO A 144 -9.00 -32.94 -1.50
N ASP A 145 -8.92 -31.99 -0.57
CA ASP A 145 -10.04 -31.67 0.34
C ASP A 145 -11.22 -31.01 -0.40
N SER A 146 -10.97 -30.27 -1.49
CA SER A 146 -12.01 -29.67 -2.33
C SER A 146 -12.96 -30.68 -3.01
N LYS A 147 -12.63 -31.97 -2.98
CA LYS A 147 -13.53 -33.05 -3.41
C LYS A 147 -14.64 -33.34 -2.39
N LYS A 148 -14.45 -32.92 -1.15
CA LYS A 148 -15.40 -33.12 -0.03
C LYS A 148 -16.12 -31.83 0.33
N ILE A 149 -15.44 -30.70 0.22
CA ILE A 149 -15.96 -29.40 0.62
C ILE A 149 -15.51 -28.34 -0.40
N PRO A 150 -16.41 -27.80 -1.24
CA PRO A 150 -16.04 -26.75 -2.18
C PRO A 150 -15.69 -25.47 -1.41
N MET A 151 -14.69 -24.74 -1.90
CA MET A 151 -14.18 -23.55 -1.22
C MET A 151 -13.94 -22.42 -2.20
N ILE A 152 -14.28 -21.19 -1.82
CA ILE A 152 -13.90 -19.99 -2.53
C ILE A 152 -12.61 -19.45 -1.94
N ALA A 153 -11.53 -19.61 -2.68
CA ALA A 153 -10.24 -19.01 -2.37
C ALA A 153 -10.26 -17.51 -2.70
N LEU A 154 -9.96 -16.72 -1.67
CA LEU A 154 -9.95 -15.26 -1.69
C LEU A 154 -8.51 -14.78 -1.43
N PRO A 155 -7.81 -14.23 -2.43
CA PRO A 155 -6.65 -13.38 -2.22
C PRO A 155 -6.99 -12.20 -1.30
N ASP A 156 -5.95 -11.60 -0.70
CA ASP A 156 -6.11 -10.36 0.06
C ASP A 156 -6.82 -9.29 -0.77
N ARG A 157 -7.61 -8.44 -0.10
CA ARG A 157 -8.47 -7.43 -0.75
C ARG A 157 -9.55 -8.05 -1.64
N SER A 158 -10.08 -9.20 -1.23
CA SER A 158 -11.27 -9.80 -1.82
C SER A 158 -12.25 -10.15 -0.71
N TYR A 159 -13.54 -9.97 -0.96
CA TYR A 159 -14.60 -10.27 0.01
C TYR A 159 -15.87 -10.70 -0.71
N ILE A 160 -16.77 -11.31 0.06
CA ILE A 160 -18.07 -11.75 -0.41
C ILE A 160 -19.11 -11.00 0.40
N ILE A 161 -20.08 -10.38 -0.27
CA ILE A 161 -21.29 -9.88 0.35
C ILE A 161 -22.39 -10.89 0.06
N GLN A 162 -23.09 -11.32 1.10
CA GLN A 162 -24.29 -12.13 0.98
C GLN A 162 -25.46 -11.36 1.58
N GLN A 163 -26.51 -11.17 0.79
CA GLN A 163 -27.79 -10.60 1.22
C GLN A 163 -28.89 -11.55 0.77
N GLU A 164 -29.54 -12.22 1.73
CA GLU A 164 -30.50 -13.29 1.45
C GLU A 164 -29.88 -14.36 0.52
N ASP A 165 -30.47 -14.57 -0.66
CA ASP A 165 -29.99 -15.51 -1.69
C ASP A 165 -29.00 -14.88 -2.68
N LYS A 166 -28.72 -13.57 -2.56
CA LYS A 166 -27.81 -12.85 -3.46
C LYS A 166 -26.39 -12.89 -2.92
N ILE A 167 -25.48 -13.43 -3.72
CA ILE A 167 -24.04 -13.47 -3.44
C ILE A 167 -23.32 -12.57 -4.44
N GLU A 168 -22.56 -11.60 -3.93
CA GLU A 168 -21.70 -10.73 -4.72
C GLU A 168 -20.25 -10.92 -4.29
N ILE A 169 -19.37 -11.14 -5.27
CA ILE A 169 -17.93 -11.32 -5.03
C ILE A 169 -17.21 -10.07 -5.51
N PHE A 170 -16.39 -9.52 -4.60
CA PHE A 170 -15.57 -8.36 -4.84
C PHE A 170 -14.10 -8.76 -4.73
N GLY A 171 -13.29 -8.38 -5.72
CA GLY A 171 -11.89 -8.79 -5.78
C GLY A 171 -11.72 -10.11 -6.52
N GLU A 172 -10.47 -10.49 -6.71
CA GLU A 172 -10.15 -11.74 -7.37
C GLU A 172 -10.70 -12.93 -6.56
N ALA A 173 -11.23 -13.96 -7.21
CA ALA A 173 -11.70 -15.15 -6.51
C ALA A 173 -11.57 -16.40 -7.35
N TYR A 174 -11.28 -17.51 -6.67
CA TYR A 174 -11.10 -18.82 -7.27
C TYR A 174 -11.96 -19.86 -6.57
N LEU A 175 -12.71 -20.65 -7.33
CA LEU A 175 -13.40 -21.82 -6.83
C LEU A 175 -12.45 -23.01 -6.84
N LEU A 176 -12.23 -23.60 -5.67
CA LEU A 176 -11.61 -24.91 -5.49
C LEU A 176 -12.72 -25.94 -5.31
N GLU A 177 -12.88 -26.81 -6.29
CA GLU A 177 -13.92 -27.83 -6.29
C GLU A 177 -13.46 -29.06 -7.08
N ASN A 178 -13.74 -30.24 -6.55
CA ASN A 178 -13.46 -31.52 -7.21
C ASN A 178 -11.98 -31.71 -7.61
N GLY A 179 -11.05 -31.13 -6.84
CA GLY A 179 -9.61 -31.18 -7.12
C GLY A 179 -9.15 -30.24 -8.24
N LYS A 180 -9.97 -29.27 -8.63
CA LYS A 180 -9.66 -28.28 -9.67
C LYS A 180 -9.80 -26.87 -9.14
N ILE A 181 -9.11 -25.94 -9.81
CA ILE A 181 -9.20 -24.51 -9.54
C ILE A 181 -9.82 -23.85 -10.76
N LYS A 182 -10.84 -23.02 -10.53
CA LYS A 182 -11.45 -22.18 -11.57
C LYS A 182 -11.50 -20.75 -11.05
N GLN A 183 -10.94 -19.80 -11.78
CA GLN A 183 -11.13 -18.39 -11.48
C GLN A 183 -12.61 -18.02 -11.72
N ILE A 184 -13.31 -17.55 -10.69
CA ILE A 184 -14.74 -17.23 -10.72
C ILE A 184 -15.01 -15.73 -10.69
N ASN A 185 -14.05 -14.92 -10.25
CA ASN A 185 -14.10 -13.48 -10.38
C ASN A 185 -12.73 -12.93 -10.79
N LYS A 186 -12.73 -12.12 -11.86
CA LYS A 186 -11.54 -11.44 -12.38
C LYS A 186 -11.48 -9.98 -11.97
N ASN A 187 -12.59 -9.46 -11.44
CA ASN A 187 -12.69 -8.08 -11.01
C ASN A 187 -11.86 -7.91 -9.75
N LYS A 188 -10.59 -7.54 -9.92
CA LYS A 188 -9.85 -6.82 -8.89
C LYS A 188 -10.73 -5.65 -8.47
N LEU A 189 -11.04 -5.54 -7.17
CA LEU A 189 -11.75 -4.40 -6.64
C LEU A 189 -11.13 -3.13 -7.24
N LYS A 190 -11.96 -2.21 -7.77
CA LYS A 190 -11.50 -0.83 -7.98
C LYS A 190 -11.02 -0.35 -6.62
N GLY A 191 -9.70 -0.29 -6.45
CA GLY A 191 -9.06 -0.40 -5.13
C GLY A 191 -7.77 -1.25 -5.12
N GLU A 192 -7.39 -1.89 -6.23
CA GLU A 192 -5.97 -1.95 -6.58
C GLU A 192 -5.49 -0.51 -6.78
N THR A 193 -5.09 0.14 -5.70
CA THR A 193 -4.15 1.24 -5.79
C THR A 193 -2.84 0.65 -6.31
N ILE A 194 -2.74 0.52 -7.63
CA ILE A 194 -1.48 0.34 -8.31
C ILE A 194 -0.82 1.70 -8.31
N MET A 195 -0.41 2.18 -7.13
CA MET A 195 0.43 3.37 -7.05
C MET A 195 1.63 3.10 -7.96
N ARG A 196 1.75 3.92 -9.01
CA ARG A 196 2.85 3.87 -9.96
C ARG A 196 3.67 5.13 -9.77
N LEU A 197 4.73 5.01 -9.00
CA LEU A 197 5.51 6.15 -8.54
C LEU A 197 7.00 5.92 -8.83
N ILE A 198 7.59 6.79 -9.64
CA ILE A 198 9.04 6.83 -9.89
C ILE A 198 9.60 8.03 -9.14
N LEU A 199 10.48 7.79 -8.17
CA LEU A 199 11.14 8.84 -7.40
C LEU A 199 12.63 8.84 -7.73
N ASN A 200 13.07 9.83 -8.51
CA ASN A 200 14.44 9.96 -8.98
C ASN A 200 15.26 10.90 -8.08
N GLY A 201 16.49 10.49 -7.78
CA GLY A 201 17.41 11.24 -6.92
C GLY A 201 17.99 12.52 -7.54
N GLY A 202 17.73 12.82 -8.81
CA GLY A 202 18.25 14.00 -9.51
C GLY A 202 18.92 13.63 -10.85
N GLY A 203 19.75 14.52 -11.38
CA GLY A 203 20.46 14.28 -12.65
C GLY A 203 19.65 14.60 -13.92
N SER A 204 20.30 14.42 -15.07
CA SER A 204 19.76 14.67 -16.41
C SER A 204 20.53 13.88 -17.47
N GLY A 205 19.97 13.73 -18.66
CA GLY A 205 20.62 13.05 -19.78
C GLY A 205 20.86 11.56 -19.52
N GLU A 206 22.08 11.09 -19.80
CA GLU A 206 22.41 9.66 -19.73
C GLU A 206 22.31 9.10 -18.31
N ASP A 207 22.58 9.93 -17.29
CA ASP A 207 22.56 9.54 -15.87
C ASP A 207 21.20 8.99 -15.41
N VAL A 208 20.11 9.47 -16.04
CA VAL A 208 18.72 9.16 -15.66
C VAL A 208 17.98 8.35 -16.73
N LYS A 209 18.69 7.92 -17.77
CA LYS A 209 18.11 7.25 -18.94
C LYS A 209 17.21 6.07 -18.59
N GLU A 210 17.66 5.15 -17.72
CA GLU A 210 16.86 3.98 -17.32
C GLU A 210 15.53 4.40 -16.67
N SER A 211 15.53 5.49 -15.90
CA SER A 211 14.33 6.01 -15.25
C SER A 211 13.37 6.63 -16.26
N TYR A 212 13.90 7.32 -17.27
CA TYR A 212 13.11 7.92 -18.35
C TYR A 212 12.56 6.86 -19.30
N GLU A 213 13.32 5.82 -19.63
CA GLU A 213 12.85 4.66 -20.40
C GLU A 213 11.69 3.96 -19.67
N LEU A 214 11.80 3.76 -18.36
CA LEU A 214 10.73 3.21 -17.53
C LEU A 214 9.49 4.11 -17.55
N PHE A 215 9.65 5.41 -17.30
CA PHE A 215 8.53 6.34 -17.31
C PHE A 215 7.83 6.38 -18.67
N ALA A 216 8.59 6.49 -19.76
CA ALA A 216 8.05 6.51 -21.12
C ALA A 216 7.35 5.20 -21.49
N LYS A 217 7.88 4.05 -21.07
CA LYS A 217 7.23 2.75 -21.23
C LYS A 217 5.88 2.69 -20.51
N GLU A 218 5.80 3.21 -19.28
CA GLU A 218 4.56 3.23 -18.49
C GLU A 218 3.54 4.26 -19.02
N VAL A 219 4.02 5.37 -19.59
CA VAL A 219 3.19 6.35 -20.32
C VAL A 219 2.65 5.77 -21.64
N ASN A 220 3.43 4.89 -22.28
CA ASN A 220 3.07 4.15 -23.50
C ASN A 220 2.56 5.06 -24.65
N GLY A 221 3.29 6.15 -24.91
CA GLY A 221 2.98 7.10 -25.99
C GLY A 221 1.82 8.05 -25.73
N GLY A 222 1.24 8.03 -24.52
CA GLY A 222 0.20 8.97 -24.10
C GLY A 222 0.72 10.35 -23.69
N SER A 223 -0.19 11.22 -23.25
CA SER A 223 0.12 12.60 -22.87
C SER A 223 0.67 12.69 -21.46
N VAL A 224 1.57 13.64 -21.23
CA VAL A 224 2.20 13.87 -19.91
C VAL A 224 1.87 15.26 -19.39
N MET A 225 1.40 15.34 -18.15
CA MET A 225 1.30 16.61 -17.42
C MET A 225 2.66 16.94 -16.81
N TYR A 226 3.28 18.04 -17.20
CA TYR A 226 4.54 18.50 -16.63
C TYR A 226 4.32 19.63 -15.63
N ILE A 227 4.77 19.44 -14.39
CA ILE A 227 4.61 20.34 -13.25
C ILE A 227 5.98 20.91 -12.82
N PRO A 228 6.41 22.05 -13.39
CA PRO A 228 7.65 22.74 -13.03
C PRO A 228 7.50 23.74 -11.87
N LEU A 229 6.56 23.54 -10.94
CA LEU A 229 6.28 24.53 -9.88
C LEU A 229 7.47 24.77 -8.92
N ALA A 230 8.38 23.79 -8.81
CA ALA A 230 9.65 23.94 -8.10
C ALA A 230 10.65 24.85 -8.82
N TRP A 231 10.57 24.98 -10.15
CA TRP A 231 11.59 25.62 -10.98
C TRP A 231 11.97 27.01 -10.47
N ASN A 232 13.28 27.24 -10.34
CA ASN A 232 13.89 28.46 -9.83
C ASN A 232 15.11 28.92 -10.68
N HIS A 233 15.38 28.27 -11.81
CA HIS A 233 16.56 28.54 -12.66
C HIS A 233 16.33 29.56 -13.79
N GLY A 234 15.15 30.19 -13.85
CA GLY A 234 14.84 31.15 -14.91
C GLY A 234 13.34 31.24 -15.21
N PRO A 235 12.97 31.91 -16.33
CA PRO A 235 11.58 31.96 -16.79
C PRO A 235 11.00 30.56 -17.04
N CYS A 236 9.68 30.42 -16.86
CA CYS A 236 9.00 29.14 -17.09
C CYS A 236 9.11 28.62 -18.54
N GLY A 237 9.41 29.47 -19.52
CA GLY A 237 9.66 29.02 -20.90
C GLY A 237 10.87 28.08 -21.04
N GLU A 238 11.86 28.18 -20.16
CA GLU A 238 13.08 27.36 -20.22
C GLU A 238 12.84 25.95 -19.67
N CYS A 239 11.99 25.79 -18.66
CA CYS A 239 11.72 24.48 -18.07
C CYS A 239 11.01 23.53 -19.06
N ILE A 240 10.10 24.05 -19.89
CA ILE A 240 9.42 23.23 -20.90
C ILE A 240 10.34 22.87 -22.06
N HIS A 241 11.27 23.78 -22.43
CA HIS A 241 12.27 23.47 -23.45
C HIS A 241 13.20 22.35 -22.97
N TRP A 242 13.72 22.47 -21.74
CA TRP A 242 14.52 21.44 -21.09
C TRP A 242 13.75 20.10 -21.03
N PHE A 243 12.53 20.10 -20.49
CA PHE A 243 11.74 18.88 -20.34
C PHE A 243 11.47 18.19 -21.67
N LYS A 244 11.10 18.94 -22.72
CA LYS A 244 10.90 18.38 -24.06
C LYS A 244 12.20 17.81 -24.64
N GLY A 245 13.35 18.46 -24.39
CA GLY A 245 14.66 17.96 -24.80
C GLY A 245 15.00 16.60 -24.18
N GLU A 246 14.74 16.45 -22.88
CA GLU A 246 15.00 15.22 -22.13
C GLU A 246 14.04 14.08 -22.51
N MET A 247 12.77 14.40 -22.76
CA MET A 247 11.70 13.42 -22.93
C MET A 247 11.47 12.97 -24.38
N ALA A 248 11.76 13.84 -25.36
CA ALA A 248 11.53 13.53 -26.77
C ALA A 248 12.30 12.29 -27.27
N PRO A 249 13.57 12.01 -26.87
CA PRO A 249 14.27 10.79 -27.24
C PRO A 249 13.56 9.49 -26.83
N PHE A 250 12.71 9.55 -25.80
CA PHE A 250 11.94 8.41 -25.29
C PHE A 250 10.49 8.37 -25.84
N GLY A 251 10.15 9.24 -26.80
CA GLY A 251 8.84 9.26 -27.47
C GLY A 251 7.75 10.05 -26.76
N ILE A 252 8.04 10.71 -25.64
CA ILE A 252 7.10 11.62 -24.96
C ILE A 252 7.17 12.98 -25.64
N THR A 253 6.12 13.33 -26.38
CA THR A 253 6.04 14.59 -27.15
C THR A 253 4.78 15.41 -26.88
N ASP A 254 3.70 14.77 -26.43
CA ASP A 254 2.46 15.43 -25.99
C ASP A 254 2.56 15.81 -24.51
N VAL A 255 2.72 17.11 -24.24
CA VAL A 255 3.00 17.64 -22.90
C VAL A 255 2.05 18.79 -22.56
N ASP A 256 1.27 18.62 -21.49
CA ASP A 256 0.47 19.68 -20.87
C ASP A 256 1.30 20.37 -19.76
N LEU A 257 1.72 21.61 -20.01
CA LEU A 257 2.53 22.40 -19.09
C LEU A 257 1.65 23.05 -18.01
N ILE A 258 2.01 22.84 -16.74
CA ILE A 258 1.30 23.38 -15.58
C ILE A 258 2.11 24.51 -14.94
N THR A 259 1.65 25.76 -15.14
CA THR A 259 2.35 26.94 -14.60
C THR A 259 1.71 27.51 -13.33
N ASP A 260 0.52 27.03 -12.97
CA ASP A 260 -0.21 27.37 -11.75
C ASP A 260 -0.81 26.08 -11.16
N ALA A 261 -0.62 25.86 -9.86
CA ALA A 261 -1.16 24.69 -9.15
C ALA A 261 -2.69 24.55 -9.32
N LYS A 262 -3.44 25.65 -9.47
CA LYS A 262 -4.89 25.62 -9.72
C LYS A 262 -5.27 24.90 -11.02
N GLN A 263 -4.36 24.75 -11.97
CA GLN A 263 -4.58 24.00 -13.20
C GLN A 263 -4.58 22.48 -12.97
N ILE A 264 -4.07 22.01 -11.83
CA ILE A 264 -4.03 20.59 -11.46
C ILE A 264 -5.42 20.17 -10.94
N THR A 265 -6.33 19.95 -11.89
CA THR A 265 -7.72 19.53 -11.63
C THR A 265 -7.88 18.04 -11.88
N LYS A 266 -8.85 17.41 -11.20
CA LYS A 266 -9.22 16.00 -11.44
C LYS A 266 -9.52 15.73 -12.92
N GLU A 267 -10.18 16.66 -13.59
CA GLU A 267 -10.53 16.54 -15.01
C GLU A 267 -9.32 16.58 -15.95
N LYS A 268 -8.29 17.37 -15.63
CA LYS A 268 -7.02 17.34 -16.38
C LYS A 268 -6.23 16.06 -16.07
N LEU A 269 -6.16 15.66 -14.80
CA LEU A 269 -5.45 14.45 -14.37
C LEU A 269 -6.02 13.17 -15.02
N LYS A 270 -7.34 13.09 -15.23
CA LYS A 270 -7.99 11.97 -15.94
C LYS A 270 -7.61 11.86 -17.42
N LYS A 271 -7.10 12.93 -18.04
CA LYS A 271 -6.80 13.00 -19.48
C LYS A 271 -5.35 12.71 -19.82
N VAL A 272 -4.48 12.63 -18.81
CA VAL A 272 -3.06 12.37 -19.00
C VAL A 272 -2.72 10.93 -18.65
N SER A 273 -1.69 10.42 -19.32
CA SER A 273 -1.17 9.07 -19.10
C SER A 273 -0.09 9.03 -18.02
N GLY A 274 0.52 10.18 -17.71
CA GLY A 274 1.46 10.34 -16.61
C GLY A 274 1.60 11.79 -16.15
N VAL A 275 2.06 11.96 -14.92
CA VAL A 275 2.43 13.26 -14.34
C VAL A 275 3.93 13.26 -14.07
N PHE A 276 4.63 14.29 -14.53
CA PHE A 276 6.03 14.52 -14.21
C PHE A 276 6.17 15.78 -13.37
N ILE A 277 6.77 15.67 -12.18
CA ILE A 277 7.01 16.79 -11.26
C ILE A 277 8.50 17.10 -11.25
N GLY A 278 8.86 18.29 -11.73
CA GLY A 278 10.24 18.72 -11.90
C GLY A 278 10.93 19.17 -10.61
N GLY A 279 12.26 19.26 -10.68
CA GLY A 279 13.12 19.76 -9.61
C GLY A 279 13.16 21.29 -9.48
N GLY A 280 13.83 21.78 -8.44
CA GLY A 280 13.96 23.19 -8.09
C GLY A 280 13.77 23.37 -6.58
N ASN A 281 13.09 24.44 -6.14
CA ASN A 281 12.84 24.70 -4.73
C ASN A 281 11.65 23.89 -4.17
N THR A 282 11.95 22.97 -3.25
CA THR A 282 10.98 22.03 -2.66
C THR A 282 9.93 22.73 -1.78
N TYR A 283 10.32 23.75 -0.99
CA TYR A 283 9.39 24.52 -0.16
C TYR A 283 8.34 25.25 -1.00
N LYS A 284 8.76 25.88 -2.11
CA LYS A 284 7.87 26.55 -3.07
C LYS A 284 6.88 25.56 -3.70
N LEU A 285 7.38 24.41 -4.18
CA LEU A 285 6.56 23.35 -4.75
C LEU A 285 5.48 22.88 -3.77
N LEU A 286 5.88 22.47 -2.57
CA LEU A 286 4.94 21.93 -1.58
C LEU A 286 3.92 22.97 -1.14
N LYS A 287 4.33 24.23 -0.95
CA LYS A 287 3.41 25.33 -0.61
C LYS A 287 2.35 25.53 -1.70
N TYR A 288 2.75 25.65 -2.96
CA TYR A 288 1.80 25.88 -4.05
C TYR A 288 0.78 24.73 -4.20
N LEU A 289 1.22 23.49 -3.96
CA LEU A 289 0.30 22.36 -3.94
C LEU A 289 -0.66 22.44 -2.75
N LYS A 290 -0.16 22.65 -1.52
CA LYS A 290 -0.97 22.68 -0.29
C LYS A 290 -1.97 23.85 -0.21
N GLU A 291 -1.67 24.97 -0.84
CA GLU A 291 -2.55 26.16 -0.86
C GLU A 291 -3.69 26.05 -1.90
N THR A 292 -3.77 24.93 -2.62
CA THR A 292 -4.79 24.70 -3.65
C THR A 292 -5.35 23.29 -3.54
N PRO A 293 -6.47 22.97 -4.23
CA PRO A 293 -6.94 21.59 -4.34
C PRO A 293 -5.97 20.63 -5.04
N ALA A 294 -4.85 21.14 -5.60
CA ALA A 294 -3.87 20.34 -6.31
C ALA A 294 -3.26 19.23 -5.45
N PHE A 295 -3.01 19.50 -4.16
CA PHE A 295 -2.46 18.50 -3.24
C PHE A 295 -3.40 17.27 -3.16
N GLU A 296 -4.66 17.48 -2.78
CA GLU A 296 -5.64 16.38 -2.69
C GLU A 296 -5.93 15.75 -4.06
N ASN A 297 -5.93 16.52 -5.14
CA ASN A 297 -6.14 15.97 -6.49
C ASN A 297 -4.99 15.04 -6.92
N LEU A 298 -3.74 15.40 -6.65
CA LEU A 298 -2.58 14.54 -6.95
C LEU A 298 -2.56 13.30 -6.05
N LYS A 299 -2.92 13.46 -4.78
CA LYS A 299 -3.07 12.36 -3.83
C LYS A 299 -4.11 11.35 -4.32
N GLU A 300 -5.30 11.81 -4.65
CA GLU A 300 -6.36 10.96 -5.20
C GLU A 300 -5.95 10.34 -6.54
N TYR A 301 -5.26 11.08 -7.41
CA TYR A 301 -4.77 10.55 -8.68
C TYR A 301 -3.81 9.37 -8.50
N ILE A 302 -2.81 9.49 -7.61
CA ILE A 302 -1.87 8.39 -7.35
C ILE A 302 -2.54 7.22 -6.61
N GLU A 303 -3.47 7.51 -5.68
CA GLU A 303 -4.24 6.50 -4.94
C GLU A 303 -5.19 5.71 -5.85
N ASN A 304 -5.60 6.30 -6.98
CA ASN A 304 -6.39 5.65 -8.02
C ASN A 304 -5.53 5.02 -9.14
N GLY A 305 -4.23 4.88 -8.92
CA GLY A 305 -3.30 4.20 -9.81
C GLY A 305 -2.75 5.04 -10.96
N GLY A 306 -2.84 6.37 -10.84
CA GLY A 306 -2.15 7.30 -11.69
C GLY A 306 -0.64 7.06 -11.70
N LEU A 307 0.02 7.36 -12.83
CA LEU A 307 1.47 7.31 -12.93
C LEU A 307 2.05 8.68 -12.59
N VAL A 308 2.99 8.71 -11.64
CA VAL A 308 3.76 9.91 -11.30
C VAL A 308 5.26 9.62 -11.36
N MET A 309 6.02 10.52 -11.97
CA MET A 309 7.46 10.62 -11.81
C MET A 309 7.82 11.93 -11.12
N GLY A 310 8.56 11.86 -10.01
CA GLY A 310 9.14 13.02 -9.34
C GLY A 310 10.65 13.00 -9.47
N SER A 311 11.26 14.13 -9.84
CA SER A 311 12.71 14.29 -9.88
C SER A 311 13.16 15.34 -8.86
N SER A 312 14.20 15.02 -8.07
CA SER A 312 14.74 15.90 -7.03
C SER A 312 13.64 16.42 -6.08
N ALA A 313 13.36 17.73 -6.05
CA ALA A 313 12.26 18.31 -5.28
C ALA A 313 10.90 17.62 -5.52
N GLY A 314 10.61 17.24 -6.77
CA GLY A 314 9.41 16.51 -7.14
C GLY A 314 9.36 15.10 -6.56
N ALA A 315 10.50 14.50 -6.23
CA ALA A 315 10.59 13.22 -5.52
C ALA A 315 10.35 13.38 -4.02
N LEU A 316 10.98 14.40 -3.40
CA LEU A 316 10.94 14.63 -1.95
C LEU A 316 9.52 14.74 -1.39
N ILE A 317 8.61 15.44 -2.09
CA ILE A 317 7.24 15.69 -1.62
C ILE A 317 6.42 14.41 -1.42
N TRP A 318 6.82 13.28 -2.02
CA TRP A 318 6.12 12.01 -1.89
C TRP A 318 6.48 11.24 -0.61
N GLY A 319 7.56 11.60 0.06
CA GLY A 319 7.92 11.07 1.37
C GLY A 319 7.06 11.63 2.50
N ARG A 320 7.34 11.19 3.73
CA ARG A 320 6.68 11.69 4.95
C ARG A 320 6.93 13.18 5.18
N SER A 321 8.15 13.66 4.93
CA SER A 321 8.55 15.05 5.15
C SER A 321 9.62 15.49 4.14
N ILE A 322 9.64 16.79 3.84
CA ILE A 322 10.67 17.42 3.01
C ILE A 322 11.87 17.95 3.82
N ASP A 323 11.93 17.72 5.14
CA ASP A 323 12.99 18.24 6.02
C ASP A 323 14.43 17.84 5.62
N SER A 324 14.57 16.84 4.77
CA SER A 324 15.85 16.44 4.16
C SER A 324 16.46 17.51 3.25
N CYS A 325 15.64 18.42 2.69
CA CYS A 325 16.12 19.55 1.88
C CYS A 325 16.50 20.78 2.72
N LYS A 326 16.34 20.73 4.04
CA LYS A 326 16.63 21.88 4.92
C LYS A 326 18.12 22.24 4.87
N ASP A 327 18.41 23.54 4.78
CA ASP A 327 19.74 24.05 5.06
C ASP A 327 20.06 23.89 6.56
N ASP A 328 21.01 23.01 6.86
CA ASP A 328 21.50 22.72 8.20
C ASP A 328 22.94 23.22 8.41
N GLY A 329 23.43 24.11 7.53
CA GLY A 329 24.76 24.71 7.64
C GLY A 329 25.91 23.78 7.26
N LEU A 330 25.62 22.58 6.74
CA LEU A 330 26.63 21.58 6.34
C LEU A 330 27.24 21.84 4.94
N GLY A 331 26.79 22.87 4.23
CA GLY A 331 27.37 23.27 2.93
C GLY A 331 26.97 22.38 1.73
N ILE A 332 25.96 21.53 1.87
CA ILE A 332 25.50 20.61 0.81
C ILE A 332 24.56 21.31 -0.17
N LYS A 333 25.09 22.18 -1.02
CA LYS A 333 24.28 23.05 -1.89
C LYS A 333 23.35 22.29 -2.85
N SER A 334 23.72 21.07 -3.23
CA SER A 334 22.94 20.20 -4.13
C SER A 334 21.59 19.75 -3.54
N ILE A 335 21.42 19.78 -2.21
CA ILE A 335 20.22 19.28 -1.51
C ILE A 335 19.56 20.39 -0.67
N CYS A 336 20.26 21.49 -0.39
CA CYS A 336 19.76 22.55 0.49
C CYS A 336 18.88 23.56 -0.25
N ASP A 337 17.58 23.50 0.02
CA ASP A 337 16.65 24.54 -0.39
C ASP A 337 16.50 25.62 0.69
N GLN A 338 16.48 26.87 0.25
CA GLN A 338 16.07 27.97 1.11
C GLN A 338 14.54 28.01 1.23
N ASN A 339 14.03 28.12 2.46
CA ASN A 339 12.60 28.28 2.72
C ASN A 339 12.14 29.74 2.51
N LEU A 340 12.22 30.20 1.26
CA LEU A 340 11.88 31.58 0.86
C LEU A 340 10.39 31.92 1.03
N VAL A 341 9.55 30.90 1.22
CA VAL A 341 8.09 31.02 1.30
C VAL A 341 7.55 30.82 2.72
N ASN A 342 8.44 30.72 3.71
CA ASN A 342 8.13 30.53 5.13
C ASN A 342 7.13 29.39 5.40
N LEU A 343 7.26 28.27 4.66
CA LEU A 343 6.40 27.10 4.83
C LEU A 343 6.67 26.47 6.20
N GLN A 344 5.64 26.35 7.04
CA GLN A 344 5.74 25.75 8.37
C GLN A 344 5.48 24.24 8.34
N ASP A 345 4.48 23.81 7.57
CA ASP A 345 4.10 22.42 7.45
C ASP A 345 4.88 21.72 6.32
N THR A 346 5.96 21.04 6.71
CA THR A 346 6.86 20.30 5.82
C THR A 346 6.43 18.86 5.56
N THR A 347 5.25 18.44 6.03
CA THR A 347 4.72 17.09 5.75
C THR A 347 4.48 16.90 4.26
N GLY A 348 4.97 15.80 3.70
CA GLY A 348 4.72 15.41 2.32
C GLY A 348 3.43 14.61 2.18
N PHE A 349 3.30 13.88 1.08
CA PHE A 349 2.18 12.97 0.83
C PHE A 349 2.23 11.68 1.68
N ASP A 350 3.40 11.34 2.23
CA ASP A 350 3.65 10.11 3.00
C ASP A 350 3.30 8.80 2.26
N MET A 351 3.56 8.75 0.95
CA MET A 351 3.28 7.57 0.13
C MET A 351 4.28 6.42 0.35
N LEU A 352 5.35 6.71 1.10
CA LEU A 352 6.41 5.77 1.43
C LEU A 352 6.28 5.15 2.83
N ASN A 353 5.09 5.14 3.42
CA ASN A 353 4.83 4.48 4.71
C ASN A 353 5.75 4.98 5.84
N GLY A 354 5.83 6.29 6.00
CA GLY A 354 6.62 6.97 7.04
C GLY A 354 8.06 7.26 6.66
N TYR A 355 8.56 6.81 5.51
CA TYR A 355 9.89 7.13 5.00
C TYR A 355 9.94 8.51 4.34
N SER A 356 11.02 9.25 4.57
CA SER A 356 11.37 10.47 3.84
C SER A 356 12.51 10.18 2.86
N LEU A 357 12.64 10.99 1.81
CA LEU A 357 13.71 10.81 0.83
C LEU A 357 14.88 11.75 1.10
N LEU A 358 16.08 11.31 0.75
CA LEU A 358 17.26 12.17 0.61
C LEU A 358 17.80 12.00 -0.81
N VAL A 359 17.58 13.00 -1.65
CA VAL A 359 17.99 13.04 -3.07
C VAL A 359 19.40 13.64 -3.21
N HIS A 360 20.02 13.53 -4.39
CA HIS A 360 21.43 13.88 -4.65
C HIS A 360 22.41 13.25 -3.64
N TYR A 361 22.08 12.06 -3.14
CA TYR A 361 22.83 11.42 -2.07
C TYR A 361 24.27 11.09 -2.53
N LYS A 362 25.26 11.58 -1.77
CA LYS A 362 26.70 11.39 -2.07
C LYS A 362 27.08 11.82 -3.49
N LYS A 363 26.45 12.90 -3.98
CA LYS A 363 26.69 13.44 -5.33
C LYS A 363 28.17 13.75 -5.59
N GLU A 364 28.75 14.63 -4.77
CA GLU A 364 30.14 15.08 -4.91
C GLU A 364 31.01 14.45 -3.80
N GLU A 365 32.22 14.02 -4.14
CA GLU A 365 33.15 13.37 -3.20
C GLU A 365 33.42 14.25 -1.96
N GLU A 366 33.64 15.55 -2.18
CA GLU A 366 33.84 16.55 -1.13
C GLU A 366 32.61 16.76 -0.21
N GLN A 367 31.41 16.37 -0.65
CA GLN A 367 30.15 16.51 0.09
C GLN A 367 29.71 15.22 0.79
N ILE A 368 30.41 14.10 0.60
CA ILE A 368 30.03 12.80 1.19
C ILE A 368 29.94 12.89 2.71
N SER A 369 30.97 13.44 3.36
CA SER A 369 31.01 13.57 4.83
C SER A 369 29.85 14.42 5.35
N ALA A 370 29.54 15.53 4.68
CA ALA A 370 28.41 16.39 5.04
C ALA A 370 27.07 15.65 4.86
N THR A 371 26.91 14.91 3.77
CA THR A 371 25.71 14.11 3.51
C THR A 371 25.49 13.04 4.58
N GLU A 372 26.55 12.36 5.01
CA GLU A 372 26.47 11.37 6.09
C GLU A 372 26.16 12.01 7.45
N GLN A 373 26.66 13.22 7.71
CA GLN A 373 26.29 13.99 8.90
C GLN A 373 24.79 14.35 8.90
N ARG A 374 24.25 14.74 7.73
CA ARG A 374 22.80 14.99 7.59
C ARG A 374 21.97 13.75 7.85
N VAL A 375 22.35 12.60 7.28
CA VAL A 375 21.68 11.32 7.56
C VAL A 375 21.66 11.07 9.08
N LYS A 376 22.81 11.13 9.75
CA LYS A 376 22.89 10.91 11.21
C LYS A 376 21.97 11.85 12.00
N ARG A 377 21.91 13.13 11.62
CA ARG A 377 21.01 14.11 12.23
C ARG A 377 19.55 13.69 12.07
N LEU A 378 19.12 13.42 10.85
CA LEU A 378 17.73 13.04 10.54
C LEU A 378 17.32 11.74 11.25
N LEU A 379 18.20 10.74 11.31
CA LEU A 379 17.91 9.50 12.07
C LEU A 379 17.75 9.77 13.57
N LYS A 380 18.56 10.67 14.15
CA LYS A 380 18.43 11.09 15.55
C LYS A 380 17.12 11.86 15.83
N GLU A 381 16.64 12.60 14.84
CA GLU A 381 15.33 13.28 14.86
C GLU A 381 14.15 12.30 14.64
N GLY A 382 14.42 11.01 14.38
CA GLY A 382 13.41 9.96 14.27
C GLY A 382 12.90 9.69 12.85
N TYR A 383 13.60 10.20 11.83
CA TYR A 383 13.26 9.93 10.43
C TYR A 383 13.73 8.54 9.98
N LYS A 384 12.92 7.90 9.13
CA LYS A 384 13.34 6.79 8.27
C LYS A 384 13.64 7.33 6.89
N LEU A 385 14.69 6.84 6.23
CA LEU A 385 15.22 7.47 5.02
C LEU A 385 15.34 6.48 3.86
N VAL A 386 15.00 6.95 2.66
CA VAL A 386 15.44 6.38 1.39
C VAL A 386 16.39 7.38 0.73
N CYS A 387 17.67 7.03 0.68
CA CYS A 387 18.73 7.88 0.14
C CYS A 387 19.03 7.46 -1.31
N LEU A 388 18.84 8.40 -2.25
CA LEU A 388 18.93 8.18 -3.69
C LEU A 388 20.04 9.06 -4.29
N PRO A 389 21.10 8.47 -4.88
CA PRO A 389 21.99 9.16 -5.81
C PRO A 389 21.25 9.70 -7.04
N GLU A 390 21.87 10.61 -7.80
CA GLU A 390 21.23 11.21 -8.99
C GLU A 390 20.86 10.15 -10.03
N GLU A 391 21.75 9.18 -10.25
CA GLU A 391 21.57 8.12 -11.23
C GLU A 391 20.55 7.06 -10.80
N THR A 392 19.94 7.19 -9.62
CA THR A 392 19.13 6.15 -8.99
C THR A 392 17.69 6.60 -8.78
N SER A 393 16.75 5.70 -9.06
CA SER A 393 15.33 5.90 -8.80
C SER A 393 14.72 4.77 -7.98
N LEU A 394 13.77 5.12 -7.11
CA LEU A 394 12.85 4.18 -6.50
C LEU A 394 11.61 4.06 -7.38
N TRP A 395 11.36 2.87 -7.92
CA TRP A 395 10.14 2.55 -8.66
C TRP A 395 9.18 1.77 -7.76
N ILE A 396 7.98 2.29 -7.57
CA ILE A 396 6.90 1.65 -6.84
C ILE A 396 5.80 1.31 -7.83
N ASN A 397 5.40 0.05 -7.87
CA ASN A 397 4.30 -0.44 -8.68
C ASN A 397 3.42 -1.36 -7.82
N GLY A 398 2.35 -0.77 -7.26
CA GLY A 398 1.49 -1.44 -6.30
C GLY A 398 2.25 -1.84 -5.03
N ASN A 399 2.40 -3.14 -4.80
CA ASN A 399 3.09 -3.66 -3.61
C ASN A 399 4.59 -3.96 -3.85
N GLN A 400 5.10 -3.74 -5.07
CA GLN A 400 6.52 -3.91 -5.38
C GLN A 400 7.21 -2.54 -5.33
N ALA A 401 8.37 -2.47 -4.70
CA ALA A 401 9.28 -1.35 -4.90
C ALA A 401 10.67 -1.87 -5.30
N LYS A 402 11.35 -1.15 -6.19
CA LYS A 402 12.65 -1.56 -6.76
C LYS A 402 13.56 -0.36 -6.94
N ILE A 403 14.87 -0.60 -6.87
CA ILE A 403 15.87 0.38 -7.31
C ILE A 403 16.13 0.23 -8.80
N ILE A 404 16.11 1.34 -9.53
CA ILE A 404 16.42 1.44 -10.95
C ILE A 404 17.61 2.40 -11.12
N GLY A 405 18.50 2.11 -12.08
CA GLY A 405 19.69 2.92 -12.35
C GLY A 405 20.99 2.34 -11.76
N PRO A 406 22.16 2.84 -12.21
CA PRO A 406 23.45 2.16 -12.04
C PRO A 406 24.07 2.25 -10.64
N LYS A 407 23.57 3.13 -9.75
CA LYS A 407 24.09 3.28 -8.38
C LYS A 407 23.13 2.69 -7.34
N PRO A 408 23.65 2.12 -6.24
CA PRO A 408 22.81 1.58 -5.18
C PRO A 408 22.13 2.68 -4.38
N ALA A 409 20.96 2.35 -3.82
CA ALA A 409 20.30 3.17 -2.81
C ALA A 409 20.69 2.74 -1.40
N GLU A 410 20.63 3.66 -0.44
CA GLU A 410 20.76 3.35 0.97
C GLU A 410 19.44 3.60 1.70
N ILE A 411 18.95 2.61 2.43
CA ILE A 411 17.68 2.67 3.17
C ILE A 411 17.98 2.57 4.65
N TYR A 412 17.35 3.44 5.43
CA TYR A 412 17.50 3.50 6.87
C TYR A 412 16.15 3.35 7.57
N ASP A 413 15.97 2.25 8.31
CA ASP A 413 14.86 2.08 9.26
C ASP A 413 15.38 2.32 10.68
N GLY A 414 15.33 3.58 11.12
CA GLY A 414 16.00 3.98 12.35
C GLY A 414 17.53 3.86 12.21
N HIS A 415 18.16 3.03 13.03
CA HIS A 415 19.62 2.81 12.98
C HIS A 415 20.04 1.65 12.06
N GLU A 416 19.09 0.86 11.55
CA GLU A 416 19.38 -0.22 10.62
C GLU A 416 19.59 0.34 9.22
N LYS A 417 20.72 0.00 8.59
CA LYS A 417 21.07 0.40 7.22
C LYS A 417 21.02 -0.82 6.32
N GLN A 418 20.34 -0.67 5.18
CA GLN A 418 20.38 -1.60 4.06
C GLN A 418 20.88 -0.87 2.81
N THR A 419 21.88 -1.45 2.14
CA THR A 419 22.27 -1.02 0.79
C THR A 419 21.55 -1.91 -0.20
N VAL A 420 20.78 -1.33 -1.12
CA VAL A 420 20.00 -2.06 -2.12
C VAL A 420 20.56 -1.81 -3.50
N GLN A 421 20.88 -2.88 -4.22
CA GLN A 421 21.43 -2.80 -5.58
C GLN A 421 20.32 -2.64 -6.61
N THR A 422 20.70 -2.28 -7.83
CA THR A 422 19.79 -2.18 -8.97
C THR A 422 18.99 -3.46 -9.19
N ASN A 423 17.71 -3.32 -9.46
CA ASN A 423 16.72 -4.39 -9.68
C ASN A 423 16.46 -5.32 -8.49
N GLU A 424 16.97 -5.02 -7.30
CA GLU A 424 16.57 -5.70 -6.07
C GLU A 424 15.26 -5.13 -5.52
N ASP A 425 14.45 -6.00 -4.90
CA ASP A 425 13.21 -5.60 -4.25
C ASP A 425 13.52 -4.81 -2.97
N VAL A 426 12.91 -3.63 -2.89
CA VAL A 426 12.99 -2.66 -1.81
C VAL A 426 11.70 -2.76 -1.02
N LEU A 427 11.76 -2.96 0.30
CA LEU A 427 10.59 -2.91 1.18
C LEU A 427 9.53 -4.00 0.88
N CYS A 428 9.71 -5.20 1.44
CA CYS A 428 8.55 -6.07 1.69
C CYS A 428 7.64 -5.38 2.73
N ARG A 429 6.54 -4.78 2.29
CA ARG A 429 5.46 -4.32 3.17
C ARG A 429 4.76 -5.51 3.83
#